data_AF-A0A428PGA8-F1
#
_entry.id   AF-A0A428PGA8-F1
#
_cell.length_a   1.000
_cell.length_b   1.000
_cell.length_c   1.000
_cell.angle_alpha   90.00
_cell.angle_beta   90.00
_cell.angle_gamma   90.00
#
_symmetry.space_group_name_H-M   'P 1'
#
loop_
_entity.id
_entity.type
_entity.pdbx_description
1 polymer ?
#
loop_
_entity_poly.entity_id
_entity_poly.type
_entity_poly.pdbx_seq_one_letter_code
_entity_poly.pdbx_strand_id
1 'polypeptide(L)'
;MADELGNDIAWRFWLWQDGGGDHAQRQLWDCWRLSGILDVRWRRRRCRRYSNIDFTPTTQGDNQPNDLAPDTDTILCRLMEAIEAVHQAFGTPCPENLPFYNGLVYPLMTISLEVSHLKKRPDWEQTLDEVRCRIEENSPFRLAGIAFKLLDDAWVGESSDFDIEDAAREMGVEIALL
;
A
#
# COMPACT_ATOMS: atom_id res chain seq x y z
N MET A 1 17.77 -15.82 6.26
CA MET A 1 18.33 -14.46 6.26
C MET A 1 17.39 -13.40 5.67
N ALA A 2 17.11 -13.34 4.36
CA ALA A 2 16.22 -12.31 3.79
C ALA A 2 14.76 -12.38 4.32
N ASP A 3 14.24 -13.61 4.48
CA ASP A 3 12.90 -13.82 5.04
C ASP A 3 12.81 -13.45 6.53
N GLU A 4 13.85 -13.72 7.33
CA GLU A 4 13.90 -13.34 8.75
C GLU A 4 13.98 -11.82 8.92
N LEU A 5 14.78 -11.14 8.09
CA LEU A 5 14.91 -9.68 8.11
C LEU A 5 13.59 -8.99 7.75
N GLY A 6 12.88 -9.47 6.73
CA GLY A 6 11.56 -8.93 6.38
C GLY A 6 10.51 -9.14 7.49
N ASN A 7 10.59 -10.24 8.24
CA ASN A 7 9.66 -10.50 9.36
C ASN A 7 9.96 -9.60 10.55
N ASP A 8 11.23 -9.32 10.82
CA ASP A 8 11.64 -8.32 11.81
C ASP A 8 11.14 -6.91 11.44
N ILE A 9 11.26 -6.51 10.16
CA ILE A 9 10.80 -5.18 9.71
C ILE A 9 9.27 -5.05 9.83
N ALA A 10 8.50 -6.02 9.32
CA ALA A 10 7.04 -6.02 9.43
C ALA A 10 6.57 -6.00 10.90
N TRP A 11 7.28 -6.73 11.77
CA TRP A 11 7.02 -6.71 13.21
C TRP A 11 7.32 -5.35 13.86
N ARG A 12 8.40 -4.68 13.46
CA ARG A 12 8.73 -3.34 13.93
C ARG A 12 7.69 -2.30 13.51
N PHE A 13 7.16 -2.39 12.28
CA PHE A 13 6.03 -1.55 11.86
C PHE A 13 4.78 -1.82 12.69
N TRP A 14 4.50 -3.09 13.00
CA TRP A 14 3.36 -3.47 13.82
C TRP A 14 3.46 -2.92 15.25
N LEU A 15 4.64 -2.98 15.85
CA LEU A 15 4.89 -2.46 17.20
C LEU A 15 5.01 -0.93 17.25
N TRP A 16 5.10 -0.25 16.12
CA TRP A 16 5.23 1.20 16.08
C TRP A 16 4.01 1.85 16.74
N GLN A 17 4.27 2.51 17.87
CA GLN A 17 3.29 3.28 18.62
C GLN A 17 3.21 4.71 18.08
N ASP A 18 2.01 5.27 18.13
CA ASP A 18 1.76 6.67 17.81
C ASP A 18 2.43 7.59 18.85
N GLY A 19 3.16 8.60 18.39
CA GLY A 19 3.91 9.54 19.26
C GLY A 19 3.05 10.56 20.00
N GLY A 20 1.74 10.31 20.16
CA GLY A 20 0.73 11.31 20.53
C GLY A 20 0.40 12.26 19.37
N GLY A 21 -0.85 12.71 19.29
CA GLY A 21 -1.33 13.57 18.19
C GLY A 21 -2.84 13.72 18.23
N ASP A 22 -3.40 14.50 17.32
CA ASP A 22 -4.84 14.52 17.12
C ASP A 22 -5.31 13.19 16.47
N HIS A 23 -6.60 12.85 16.62
CA HIS A 23 -7.18 11.61 16.10
C HIS A 23 -6.86 11.39 14.62
N ALA A 24 -7.04 12.40 13.78
CA ALA A 24 -6.80 12.29 12.34
C ALA A 24 -5.32 12.04 12.00
N GLN A 25 -4.41 12.63 12.78
CA GLN A 25 -2.97 12.40 12.63
C GLN A 25 -2.56 10.98 13.01
N ARG A 26 -3.18 10.40 14.05
CA ARG A 26 -2.98 8.99 14.42
C ARG A 26 -3.44 8.06 13.31
N GLN A 27 -4.61 8.32 12.72
CA GLN A 27 -5.12 7.52 11.59
C GLN A 27 -4.17 7.58 10.39
N LEU A 28 -3.61 8.76 10.10
CA LEU A 28 -2.60 8.87 9.04
C LEU A 28 -1.35 8.04 9.36
N TRP A 29 -0.85 8.05 10.59
CA TRP A 29 0.27 7.18 10.98
C TRP A 29 -0.06 5.70 10.88
N ASP A 30 -1.29 5.32 11.21
CA ASP A 30 -1.79 3.97 11.02
C ASP A 30 -1.80 3.57 9.55
N CYS A 31 -2.20 4.47 8.64
CA CYS A 31 -2.07 4.22 7.21
C CYS A 31 -0.62 3.90 6.84
N TRP A 32 0.34 4.72 7.25
CA TRP A 32 1.75 4.54 6.91
C TRP A 32 2.35 3.23 7.44
N ARG A 33 2.09 2.88 8.70
CA ARG A 33 2.65 1.66 9.29
C ARG A 33 2.09 0.40 8.63
N LEU A 34 0.78 0.38 8.36
CA LEU A 34 0.12 -0.77 7.75
C LEU A 34 0.57 -0.95 6.29
N SER A 35 0.71 0.15 5.57
CA SER A 35 1.29 0.18 4.23
C SER A 35 2.74 -0.31 4.21
N GLY A 36 3.56 0.04 5.20
CA GLY A 36 4.92 -0.51 5.34
C GLY A 36 4.93 -2.04 5.50
N ILE A 37 3.98 -2.61 6.24
CA ILE A 37 3.84 -4.07 6.37
C ILE A 37 3.49 -4.71 5.01
N LEU A 38 2.53 -4.11 4.28
CA LEU A 38 2.12 -4.59 2.96
C LEU A 38 3.27 -4.51 1.95
N ASP A 39 4.01 -3.41 1.95
CA ASP A 39 5.14 -3.23 1.04
C ASP A 39 6.24 -4.27 1.26
N VAL A 40 6.65 -4.51 2.51
CA VAL A 40 7.62 -5.56 2.86
C VAL A 40 7.15 -6.94 2.39
N ARG A 41 5.86 -7.25 2.56
CA ARG A 41 5.27 -8.50 2.09
C ARG A 41 5.21 -8.60 0.57
N TRP A 42 4.86 -7.51 -0.10
CA TRP A 42 4.84 -7.41 -1.55
C TRP A 42 6.23 -7.64 -2.14
N ARG A 43 7.25 -6.92 -1.65
CA ARG A 43 8.65 -7.11 -2.04
C ARG A 43 9.13 -8.54 -1.81
N ARG A 44 8.78 -9.16 -0.67
CA ARG A 44 9.13 -10.58 -0.42
C ARG A 44 8.49 -11.52 -1.44
N ARG A 45 7.18 -11.40 -1.68
CA ARG A 45 6.45 -12.22 -2.67
C ARG A 45 7.08 -12.09 -4.05
N ARG A 46 7.52 -10.87 -4.40
CA ARG A 46 8.22 -10.58 -5.63
C ARG A 46 9.61 -11.21 -5.68
N CYS A 47 10.48 -10.96 -4.69
CA CYS A 47 11.83 -11.53 -4.62
C CYS A 47 11.83 -13.05 -4.71
N ARG A 48 10.90 -13.72 -3.99
CA ARG A 48 10.75 -15.19 -4.04
C ARG A 48 10.44 -15.71 -5.43
N ARG A 49 9.75 -14.94 -6.26
CA ARG A 49 9.43 -15.34 -7.64
C ARG A 49 10.58 -15.11 -8.60
N TYR A 50 11.30 -13.99 -8.49
CA TYR A 50 12.52 -13.78 -9.28
C TYR A 50 13.62 -14.79 -8.91
N SER A 51 13.68 -15.26 -7.65
CA SER A 51 14.61 -16.32 -7.25
C SER A 51 14.19 -17.73 -7.67
N ASN A 52 12.90 -17.97 -7.91
CA ASN A 52 12.35 -19.29 -8.25
C ASN A 52 12.27 -19.59 -9.76
N ILE A 53 12.89 -18.76 -10.61
CA ILE A 53 12.91 -18.99 -12.07
C ILE A 53 13.64 -20.30 -12.44
N ASP A 54 14.40 -20.92 -11.52
CA ASP A 54 15.14 -22.17 -11.76
C ASP A 54 14.62 -23.45 -11.06
N PHE A 55 13.43 -23.48 -10.43
CA PHE A 55 12.94 -24.73 -9.81
C PHE A 55 11.49 -25.09 -10.16
N THR A 56 11.36 -26.29 -10.75
CA THR A 56 10.12 -27.00 -11.07
C THR A 56 9.12 -27.05 -9.90
N PRO A 57 7.80 -27.08 -10.17
CA PRO A 57 6.78 -26.96 -9.14
C PRO A 57 6.74 -28.24 -8.30
N THR A 58 7.28 -28.20 -7.08
CA THR A 58 7.02 -29.25 -6.10
C THR A 58 5.79 -28.83 -5.30
N THR A 59 4.72 -29.61 -5.49
CA THR A 59 3.55 -29.66 -4.62
C THR A 59 3.95 -29.87 -3.16
N GLN A 60 3.22 -29.17 -2.27
CA GLN A 60 3.07 -29.37 -0.83
C GLN A 60 4.24 -29.01 0.10
N GLY A 61 3.89 -28.23 1.13
CA GLY A 61 4.61 -28.17 2.39
C GLY A 61 4.34 -26.87 3.13
N ASP A 62 3.51 -26.94 4.17
CA ASP A 62 3.23 -25.91 5.17
C ASP A 62 4.50 -25.26 5.75
N ASN A 63 5.06 -24.30 5.05
CA ASN A 63 6.01 -23.34 5.60
C ASN A 63 5.47 -21.95 5.28
N GLN A 64 4.27 -21.67 5.77
CA GLN A 64 3.88 -20.28 5.98
C GLN A 64 4.93 -19.72 6.96
N PRO A 65 5.72 -18.70 6.57
CA PRO A 65 6.62 -18.07 7.52
C PRO A 65 5.75 -17.67 8.71
N ASN A 66 6.20 -17.97 9.93
CA ASN A 66 5.59 -17.47 11.16
C ASN A 66 5.72 -15.94 11.13
N ASP A 67 4.83 -15.29 10.40
CA ASP A 67 4.71 -13.85 10.32
C ASP A 67 4.29 -13.41 11.73
N LEU A 68 5.18 -12.66 12.38
CA LEU A 68 4.91 -12.10 13.71
C LEU A 68 3.81 -11.02 13.64
N ALA A 69 3.63 -10.39 12.48
CA ALA A 69 2.56 -9.46 12.20
C ALA A 69 1.29 -10.17 11.72
N PRO A 70 0.08 -9.61 11.96
CA PRO A 70 -1.20 -10.19 11.53
C PRO A 70 -1.26 -10.49 10.03
N ASP A 71 -2.15 -11.38 9.62
CA ASP A 71 -2.36 -11.74 8.22
C ASP A 71 -2.71 -10.54 7.32
N THR A 72 -2.53 -10.69 6.01
CA THR A 72 -2.73 -9.61 5.04
C THR A 72 -4.17 -9.08 5.02
N ASP A 73 -5.18 -9.94 5.20
CA ASP A 73 -6.59 -9.49 5.22
C ASP A 73 -6.85 -8.57 6.41
N THR A 74 -6.33 -8.93 7.59
CA THR A 74 -6.43 -8.08 8.79
C THR A 74 -5.75 -6.73 8.59
N ILE A 75 -4.55 -6.70 7.99
CA ILE A 75 -3.83 -5.45 7.69
C ILE A 75 -4.59 -4.60 6.69
N LEU A 76 -5.15 -5.19 5.64
CA LEU A 76 -5.94 -4.49 4.63
C LEU A 76 -7.22 -3.89 5.20
N CYS A 77 -7.97 -4.64 6.01
CA CYS A 77 -9.17 -4.13 6.68
C CYS A 77 -8.84 -2.89 7.52
N ARG A 78 -7.81 -2.97 8.38
CA ARG A 78 -7.40 -1.85 9.24
C ARG A 78 -6.88 -0.66 8.45
N LEU A 79 -6.17 -0.91 7.34
CA LEU A 79 -5.68 0.15 6.48
C LEU A 79 -6.84 0.88 5.81
N MET A 80 -7.84 0.14 5.33
CA MET A 80 -9.04 0.72 4.74
C MET A 80 -9.81 1.58 5.74
N GLU A 81 -10.04 1.07 6.96
CA GLU A 81 -10.68 1.82 8.05
C GLU A 81 -9.92 3.12 8.38
N ALA A 82 -8.59 3.06 8.43
CA ALA A 82 -7.76 4.23 8.70
C ALA A 82 -7.83 5.26 7.54
N ILE A 83 -7.79 4.80 6.28
CA ILE A 83 -7.94 5.67 5.10
C ILE A 83 -9.30 6.36 5.12
N GLU A 84 -10.38 5.63 5.39
CA GLU A 84 -11.72 6.20 5.48
C GLU A 84 -11.81 7.23 6.61
N ALA A 85 -11.27 6.92 7.79
CA ALA A 85 -11.25 7.85 8.92
C ALA A 85 -10.50 9.16 8.60
N VAL A 86 -9.35 9.08 7.93
CA VAL A 86 -8.61 10.27 7.46
C VAL A 86 -9.43 11.03 6.43
N HIS A 87 -10.04 10.33 5.46
CA HIS A 87 -10.84 10.94 4.41
C HIS A 87 -12.06 11.69 4.96
N GLN A 88 -12.73 11.14 5.98
CA GLN A 88 -13.85 11.78 6.67
C GLN A 88 -13.38 12.97 7.51
N ALA A 89 -12.28 12.84 8.26
CA ALA A 89 -11.75 13.90 9.12
C ALA A 89 -11.33 15.15 8.33
N PHE A 90 -10.80 14.96 7.12
CA PHE A 90 -10.33 16.06 6.26
C PHE A 90 -11.27 16.38 5.10
N GLY A 91 -12.51 15.87 5.13
CA GLY A 91 -13.41 15.90 3.98
C GLY A 91 -13.90 17.28 3.55
N THR A 92 -13.67 18.32 4.38
CA THR A 92 -13.89 19.70 3.96
C THR A 92 -12.63 20.23 3.28
N PRO A 93 -12.72 20.71 2.02
CA PRO A 93 -11.57 21.28 1.32
C PRO A 93 -11.04 22.50 2.08
N CYS A 94 -9.86 22.35 2.68
CA CYS A 94 -9.14 23.41 3.37
C CYS A 94 -7.68 23.34 2.94
N PRO A 95 -7.01 24.46 2.64
CA PRO A 95 -5.58 24.47 2.31
C PRO A 95 -4.71 23.80 3.39
N GLU A 96 -5.13 23.86 4.64
CA GLU A 96 -4.48 23.24 5.80
C GLU A 96 -4.56 21.69 5.79
N ASN A 97 -5.54 21.13 5.05
CA ASN A 97 -5.74 19.69 4.93
C ASN A 97 -4.87 19.05 3.83
N LEU A 98 -4.26 19.87 2.95
CA LEU A 98 -3.47 19.42 1.82
C LEU A 98 -2.29 18.49 2.21
N PRO A 99 -1.53 18.75 3.29
CA PRO A 99 -0.46 17.85 3.71
C PRO A 99 -0.96 16.45 4.08
N PHE A 100 -2.16 16.34 4.66
CA PHE A 100 -2.74 15.06 5.06
C PHE A 100 -3.16 14.23 3.84
N TYR A 101 -3.77 14.88 2.83
CA TYR A 101 -4.11 14.23 1.56
C TYR A 101 -2.86 13.79 0.79
N ASN A 102 -1.81 14.62 0.73
CA ASN A 102 -0.54 14.18 0.15
C ASN A 102 0.09 13.01 0.94
N GLY A 103 -0.10 12.99 2.26
CA GLY A 103 0.30 11.88 3.12
C GLY A 103 -0.39 10.55 2.83
N LEU A 104 -1.53 10.55 2.13
CA LEU A 104 -2.25 9.33 1.75
C LEU A 104 -1.75 8.71 0.45
N VAL A 105 -0.92 9.39 -0.34
CA VAL A 105 -0.44 8.86 -1.64
C VAL A 105 0.23 7.51 -1.45
N TYR A 106 1.23 7.39 -0.58
CA TYR A 106 1.92 6.13 -0.34
C TYR A 106 0.97 5.01 0.15
N PRO A 107 0.10 5.26 1.15
CA PRO A 107 -0.90 4.28 1.53
C PRO A 107 -1.82 3.81 0.40
N LEU A 108 -2.32 4.73 -0.41
CA LEU A 108 -3.16 4.42 -1.58
C LEU A 108 -2.41 3.56 -2.60
N MET A 109 -1.13 3.84 -2.84
CA MET A 109 -0.31 3.00 -3.73
C MET A 109 -0.25 1.57 -3.21
N THR A 110 0.13 1.39 -1.94
CA THR A 110 0.34 0.05 -1.37
C THR A 110 -0.94 -0.79 -1.33
N ILE A 111 -2.08 -0.21 -0.93
CA ILE A 111 -3.35 -0.95 -0.91
C ILE A 111 -3.83 -1.28 -2.33
N SER A 112 -3.66 -0.35 -3.28
CA SER A 112 -4.12 -0.51 -4.66
C SER A 112 -3.36 -1.58 -5.44
N LEU A 113 -2.15 -1.94 -5.01
CA LEU A 113 -1.37 -3.04 -5.57
C LEU A 113 -1.89 -4.42 -5.12
N GLU A 114 -2.73 -4.50 -4.09
CA GLU A 114 -3.38 -5.74 -3.63
C GLU A 114 -4.65 -6.03 -4.45
N VAL A 115 -4.52 -6.00 -5.78
CA VAL A 115 -5.61 -6.09 -6.77
C VAL A 115 -6.53 -7.30 -6.52
N SER A 116 -5.96 -8.45 -6.15
CA SER A 116 -6.72 -9.68 -5.90
C SER A 116 -7.62 -9.61 -4.66
N HIS A 117 -7.27 -8.77 -3.69
CA HIS A 117 -8.09 -8.51 -2.50
C HIS A 117 -9.15 -7.44 -2.79
N LEU A 118 -8.78 -6.37 -3.51
CA LEU A 118 -9.71 -5.29 -3.85
C LEU A 118 -10.84 -5.74 -4.80
N LYS A 119 -10.55 -6.62 -5.77
CA LYS A 119 -11.60 -7.20 -6.64
C LYS A 119 -12.71 -7.94 -5.89
N LYS A 120 -12.46 -8.39 -4.65
CA LYS A 120 -13.48 -9.06 -3.81
C LYS A 120 -14.34 -8.06 -3.03
N ARG A 121 -13.98 -6.77 -3.03
CA ARG A 121 -14.57 -5.69 -2.22
C ARG A 121 -14.71 -4.42 -3.06
N PRO A 122 -15.70 -4.36 -3.96
CA PRO A 122 -15.89 -3.21 -4.87
C PRO A 122 -16.21 -1.89 -4.13
N ASP A 123 -16.73 -1.98 -2.91
CA ASP A 123 -16.94 -0.86 -2.00
C ASP A 123 -15.63 -0.17 -1.60
N TRP A 124 -14.54 -0.95 -1.44
CA TRP A 124 -13.23 -0.40 -1.13
C TRP A 124 -12.63 0.30 -2.34
N GLU A 125 -12.76 -0.27 -3.54
CA GLU A 125 -12.33 0.34 -4.79
C GLU A 125 -12.98 1.71 -4.98
N GLN A 126 -14.30 1.81 -4.83
CA GLN A 126 -15.01 3.09 -4.93
C GLN A 126 -14.47 4.12 -3.92
N THR A 127 -14.27 3.72 -2.67
CA THR A 127 -13.76 4.63 -1.64
C THR A 127 -12.34 5.11 -1.97
N LEU A 128 -11.48 4.22 -2.47
CA LEU A 128 -10.13 4.58 -2.90
C LEU A 128 -10.16 5.57 -4.06
N ASP A 129 -11.05 5.37 -5.04
CA ASP A 129 -11.23 6.29 -6.17
C ASP A 129 -11.70 7.67 -5.72
N GLU A 130 -12.63 7.74 -4.76
CA GLU A 130 -13.07 9.01 -4.18
C GLU A 130 -11.92 9.76 -3.47
N VAL A 131 -11.07 9.02 -2.74
CA VAL A 131 -9.88 9.60 -2.10
C VAL A 131 -8.88 10.08 -3.15
N ARG A 132 -8.61 9.28 -4.20
CA ARG A 132 -7.72 9.64 -5.32
C ARG A 132 -8.20 10.91 -6.01
N CYS A 133 -9.48 10.99 -6.37
CA CYS A 133 -10.09 12.17 -6.98
C CYS A 133 -9.84 13.41 -6.15
N ARG A 134 -10.05 13.35 -4.82
CA ARG A 134 -9.80 14.49 -3.94
C ARG A 134 -8.32 14.88 -3.89
N ILE A 135 -7.41 13.92 -3.91
CA ILE A 135 -5.98 14.22 -3.97
C ILE A 135 -5.65 14.93 -5.28
N GLU A 136 -6.17 14.48 -6.42
CA GLU A 136 -5.92 15.11 -7.72
C GLU A 136 -6.50 16.53 -7.81
N GLU A 137 -7.72 16.74 -7.30
CA GLU A 137 -8.36 18.05 -7.28
C GLU A 137 -7.59 19.08 -6.43
N ASN A 138 -6.98 18.63 -5.34
CA ASN A 138 -6.34 19.50 -4.36
C ASN A 138 -4.80 19.56 -4.51
N SER A 139 -4.17 18.59 -5.16
CA SER A 139 -2.71 18.49 -5.21
C SER A 139 -2.12 19.31 -6.36
N PRO A 140 -1.24 20.29 -6.08
CA PRO A 140 -0.45 20.94 -7.12
C PRO A 140 0.66 20.02 -7.68
N PHE A 141 0.85 18.82 -7.12
CA PHE A 141 1.96 17.94 -7.43
C PHE A 141 1.58 16.89 -8.48
N ARG A 142 2.27 16.94 -9.64
CA ARG A 142 2.10 15.96 -10.74
C ARG A 142 2.43 14.52 -10.35
N LEU A 143 3.12 14.30 -9.22
CA LEU A 143 3.55 12.98 -8.78
C LEU A 143 2.38 12.08 -8.39
N ALA A 144 1.34 12.60 -7.75
CA ALA A 144 0.16 11.81 -7.41
C ALA A 144 -0.54 11.27 -8.67
N GLY A 145 -0.72 12.11 -9.69
CA GLY A 145 -1.32 11.70 -10.97
C GLY A 145 -0.47 10.68 -11.75
N ILE A 146 0.86 10.80 -11.72
CA ILE A 146 1.74 9.77 -12.32
C ILE A 146 1.59 8.44 -11.57
N ALA A 147 1.55 8.49 -10.24
CA ALA A 147 1.41 7.31 -9.40
C ALA A 147 0.05 6.62 -9.62
N PHE A 148 -1.05 7.37 -9.70
CA PHE A 148 -2.38 6.82 -9.97
C PHE A 148 -2.49 6.23 -11.38
N LYS A 149 -1.89 6.86 -12.39
CA LYS A 149 -1.83 6.28 -13.73
C LYS A 149 -1.13 4.91 -13.74
N LEU A 150 -0.02 4.77 -13.02
CA LEU A 150 0.68 3.48 -12.89
C LEU A 150 -0.18 2.43 -12.19
N LEU A 151 -1.03 2.83 -11.25
CA LEU A 151 -2.00 1.92 -10.64
C LEU A 151 -3.08 1.49 -11.63
N ASP A 152 -3.60 2.40 -12.45
CA ASP A 152 -4.60 2.05 -13.45
C ASP A 152 -4.04 1.01 -14.44
N ASP A 153 -2.78 1.17 -14.85
CA ASP A 153 -2.08 0.19 -15.69
C ASP A 153 -1.92 -1.18 -14.97
N ALA A 154 -1.65 -1.17 -13.66
CA ALA A 154 -1.59 -2.38 -12.84
C ALA A 154 -2.94 -3.13 -12.81
N TRP A 155 -4.04 -2.38 -12.73
CA TRP A 155 -5.39 -2.92 -12.67
C TRP A 155 -5.83 -3.54 -14.00
N VAL A 156 -5.45 -2.96 -15.14
CA VAL A 156 -5.69 -3.54 -16.47
C VAL A 156 -4.96 -4.88 -16.64
N GLY A 157 -3.75 -5.00 -16.09
CA GLY A 157 -2.97 -6.25 -16.11
C GLY A 157 -3.50 -7.35 -15.19
N GLU A 158 -4.50 -7.05 -14.34
CA GLU A 158 -5.14 -7.93 -13.35
C GLU A 158 -4.17 -8.66 -12.40
N SER A 159 -2.95 -8.17 -12.27
CA SER A 159 -1.90 -8.85 -11.54
C SER A 159 -1.56 -8.10 -10.27
N SER A 160 -1.69 -8.76 -9.11
CA SER A 160 -1.15 -8.26 -7.82
C SER A 160 0.39 -8.18 -7.81
N ASP A 161 1.01 -8.57 -8.91
CA ASP A 161 2.43 -8.71 -9.08
C ASP A 161 3.02 -7.64 -9.99
N PHE A 162 2.20 -6.65 -10.35
CA PHE A 162 2.58 -5.54 -11.20
C PHE A 162 3.85 -4.87 -10.68
N ASP A 163 4.85 -4.80 -11.55
CA ASP A 163 6.13 -4.19 -11.25
C ASP A 163 6.07 -2.68 -11.41
N ILE A 164 5.65 -2.01 -10.34
CA ILE A 164 5.47 -0.57 -10.38
C ILE A 164 6.78 0.21 -10.57
N GLU A 165 7.90 -0.33 -10.08
CA GLU A 165 9.22 0.32 -10.22
C GLU A 165 9.71 0.24 -11.68
N ASP A 166 9.54 -0.91 -12.34
CA ASP A 166 9.87 -1.05 -13.75
C ASP A 166 8.91 -0.24 -14.64
N ALA A 167 7.60 -0.25 -14.34
CA ALA A 167 6.62 0.56 -15.07
C ALA A 167 6.89 2.07 -14.93
N ALA A 168 7.25 2.54 -13.74
CA ALA A 168 7.68 3.91 -13.53
C ALA A 168 8.93 4.23 -14.38
N ARG A 169 9.92 3.33 -14.39
CA ARG A 169 11.16 3.49 -15.15
C ARG A 169 10.90 3.60 -16.65
N GLU A 170 9.97 2.82 -17.20
CA GLU A 170 9.55 2.90 -18.61
C GLU A 170 8.93 4.26 -18.95
N MET A 171 8.25 4.89 -17.98
CA MET A 171 7.74 6.26 -18.11
C MET A 171 8.80 7.35 -17.89
N GLY A 172 10.07 6.97 -17.65
CA GLY A 172 11.16 7.90 -17.35
C GLY A 172 11.07 8.54 -15.96
N VAL A 173 10.33 7.91 -15.05
CA VAL A 173 10.13 8.37 -13.67
C VAL A 173 10.71 7.33 -12.72
N GLU A 174 11.45 7.77 -11.70
CA GLU A 174 11.86 6.88 -10.62
C GLU A 174 10.87 7.01 -9.47
N ILE A 175 10.19 5.92 -9.14
CA ILE A 175 9.37 5.82 -7.93
C ILE A 175 10.05 4.81 -7.03
N ALA A 176 10.65 5.31 -5.96
CA ALA A 176 11.00 4.49 -4.82
C ALA A 176 9.81 4.52 -3.85
N LEU A 177 9.01 3.46 -3.84
CA LEU A 177 8.24 3.14 -2.65
C LEU A 177 9.28 2.80 -1.56
N LEU A 178 9.07 3.23 -0.32
CA LEU A 178 10.06 3.07 0.76
C LEU A 178 10.34 1.60 1.10
#